data_AF-A0A3R5X394-F1
#
_entry.id   AF-A0A3R5X394-F1
#
_cell.length_a   1.000
_cell.length_b   1.000
_cell.length_c   1.000
_cell.angle_alpha   90.00
_cell.angle_beta   90.00
_cell.angle_gamma   90.00
#
_symmetry.space_group_name_H-M   'P 1'
#
loop_
_entity.id
_entity.type
_entity.pdbx_description
1 polymer ?
#
loop_
_entity_poly.entity_id
_entity_poly.type
_entity_poly.pdbx_seq_one_letter_code
_entity_poly.pdbx_strand_id
1 'polypeptide(L)' 'MEERIKAIYNDCWGIYKKYLSNHDMTLWNQNMEIMMKKYNNQPDICGLLVWFGGRVQTLHDEWRMAHE' A
#
# COMPACT_ATOMS: atom_id res chain seq x y z
N MET A 1 5.51 -6.20 20.63
CA MET A 1 5.86 -6.75 19.29
C MET A 1 4.60 -7.02 18.49
N GLU A 2 3.67 -7.83 19.01
CA GLU A 2 2.39 -8.13 18.35
C GLU A 2 1.55 -6.89 18.00
N GLU A 3 1.39 -5.95 18.93
CA GLU A 3 0.61 -4.73 18.66
C GLU A 3 1.18 -3.86 17.54
N ARG A 4 2.52 -3.80 17.42
CA ARG A 4 3.18 -3.09 16.31
C ARG A 4 2.90 -3.80 14.98
N ILE A 5 3.00 -5.12 14.96
CA ILE A 5 2.71 -5.93 13.75
C ILE A 5 1.25 -5.74 13.35
N LYS A 6 0.30 -5.86 14.28
CA LYS A 6 -1.13 -5.60 14.01
C LYS A 6 -1.35 -4.21 13.44
N ALA A 7 -0.72 -3.18 14.01
CA ALA A 7 -0.82 -1.82 13.50
C ALA A 7 -0.31 -1.70 12.05
N ILE A 8 0.85 -2.29 11.74
CA ILE A 8 1.42 -2.31 10.39
C ILE A 8 0.45 -2.95 9.39
N TYR A 9 -0.07 -4.14 9.71
CA TYR A 9 -0.99 -4.83 8.82
C TYR A 9 -2.29 -4.04 8.61
N ASN A 10 -2.85 -3.46 9.68
CA ASN A 10 -4.07 -2.65 9.59
C ASN A 10 -3.86 -1.40 8.72
N ASP A 11 -2.72 -0.73 8.87
CA ASP A 11 -2.37 0.44 8.08
C ASP A 11 -2.15 0.10 6.60
N CYS A 12 -1.34 -0.92 6.30
CA CYS A 12 -1.12 -1.41 4.94
C CYS A 12 -2.43 -1.83 4.27
N TRP A 13 -3.28 -2.56 5.01
CA TRP A 13 -4.61 -2.94 4.53
C TRP A 13 -5.53 -1.75 4.30
N GLY A 14 -5.45 -0.72 5.16
CA GLY A 14 -6.20 0.52 5.02
C GLY A 14 -5.91 1.24 3.71
N ILE A 15 -4.62 1.44 3.39
CA ILE A 15 -4.22 2.11 2.14
C ILE A 15 -4.55 1.25 0.91
N TYR A 16 -4.48 -0.09 1.03
CA TYR A 16 -4.83 -1.01 -0.05
C TYR A 16 -6.32 -0.95 -0.38
N LYS A 17 -7.20 -1.00 0.63
CA LYS A 17 -8.64 -0.82 0.44
C LYS A 17 -8.98 0.54 -0.18
N LYS A 18 -8.26 1.59 0.22
CA LYS A 18 -8.45 2.93 -0.35
C LYS A 18 -8.13 2.92 -1.84
N TYR A 19 -7.02 2.32 -2.24
CA TYR A 19 -6.69 2.13 -3.65
C TYR A 19 -7.79 1.36 -4.40
N LEU A 20 -8.25 0.22 -3.88
CA LEU A 20 -9.33 -0.55 -4.52
C LEU A 20 -10.63 0.25 -4.73
N SER A 21 -10.89 1.26 -3.89
CA SER A 21 -12.07 2.11 -4.02
C SER A 21 -11.95 3.21 -5.09
N ASN A 22 -10.74 3.68 -5.37
CA ASN A 22 -10.53 4.89 -6.19
C ASN A 22 -9.57 4.72 -7.37
N HIS A 23 -8.82 3.62 -7.41
CA HIS A 23 -7.79 3.29 -8.41
C HIS A 23 -6.72 4.39 -8.61
N ASP A 24 -6.53 5.25 -7.60
CA ASP A 24 -5.61 6.38 -7.66
C ASP A 24 -4.19 5.95 -7.25
N MET A 25 -3.35 5.73 -8.26
CA MET A 25 -1.94 5.37 -8.06
C MET A 25 -1.10 6.49 -7.45
N THR A 26 -1.46 7.75 -7.71
CA THR A 26 -0.72 8.88 -7.13
C THR A 26 -0.93 8.90 -5.62
N LEU A 27 -2.17 8.74 -5.18
CA LEU A 27 -2.51 8.65 -3.76
C LEU A 27 -1.93 7.39 -3.11
N TRP A 28 -1.90 6.25 -3.82
CA TRP A 28 -1.22 5.05 -3.34
C TRP A 28 0.26 5.31 -3.01
N ASN A 29 1.00 5.90 -3.96
CA ASN A 29 2.43 6.18 -3.80
C ASN A 29 2.70 7.14 -2.63
N GLN A 30 1.89 8.20 -2.51
CA GLN A 30 1.99 9.12 -1.38
C GLN A 30 1.75 8.42 -0.03
N ASN A 31 0.74 7.55 0.04
CA ASN A 31 0.46 6.79 1.25
C ASN A 31 1.58 5.81 1.62
N MET A 32 2.22 5.16 0.64
CA MET A 32 3.39 4.32 0.90
C MET A 32 4.52 5.12 1.56
N GLU A 33 4.87 6.30 1.03
CA GLU A 33 5.91 7.15 1.62
C GLU A 33 5.56 7.58 3.05
N ILE A 34 4.31 7.94 3.31
CA ILE A 34 3.83 8.31 4.65
C ILE A 34 3.96 7.13 5.61
N MET A 35 3.60 5.92 5.19
CA MET A 35 3.71 4.71 6.01
C MET A 35 5.18 4.34 6.29
N MET A 36 6.05 4.39 5.29
CA MET A 36 7.49 4.15 5.49
C MET A 36 8.07 5.12 6.52
N LYS A 37 7.73 6.42 6.43
CA LYS A 37 8.14 7.44 7.40
C LYS A 37 7.56 7.19 8.80
N LYS A 38 6.26 6.86 8.91
CA LYS A 38 5.58 6.56 10.19
C LYS A 38 6.28 5.46 10.99
N TYR A 39 6.83 4.48 10.29
CA TYR A 39 7.49 3.32 10.90
C TYR A 39 9.02 3.38 10.85
N ASN A 40 9.60 4.57 10.65
CA ASN A 40 11.04 4.83 10.60
C ASN A 40 11.79 3.94 9.58
N ASN A 41 11.17 3.65 8.44
CA ASN A 41 11.72 2.84 7.35
C ASN A 41 12.24 1.47 7.80
N GLN A 42 11.60 0.86 8.81
CA GLN A 42 12.01 -0.46 9.28
C GLN A 42 11.85 -1.50 8.16
N PRO A 43 12.76 -2.48 8.02
CA PRO A 43 12.77 -3.39 6.88
C PRO A 43 11.47 -4.19 6.70
N ASP A 44 10.76 -4.48 7.79
CA ASP A 44 9.52 -5.26 7.78
C ASP A 44 8.36 -4.51 7.12
N ILE A 45 8.16 -3.24 7.46
CA ILE A 45 7.15 -2.39 6.81
C ILE A 45 7.53 -2.12 5.35
N CYS A 46 8.80 -1.82 5.07
CA CYS A 46 9.26 -1.53 3.72
C CYS A 46 9.06 -2.75 2.80
N GLY A 47 9.45 -3.95 3.28
CA GLY A 47 9.23 -5.19 2.55
C GLY A 47 7.74 -5.49 2.31
N LEU A 48 6.90 -5.27 3.33
CA LEU A 48 5.46 -5.48 3.20
C LEU A 48 4.82 -4.52 2.20
N LEU A 49 5.15 -3.23 2.26
CA LEU A 49 4.63 -2.23 1.33
C LEU A 49 5.06 -2.49 -0.11
N VAL A 50 6.31 -2.92 -0.34
CA VAL A 50 6.79 -3.30 -1.68
C VAL A 50 6.01 -4.51 -2.20
N TRP A 51 5.74 -5.51 -1.36
CA TRP A 51 4.92 -6.66 -1.75
C TRP A 51 3.49 -6.25 -2.15
N PHE A 52 2.85 -5.38 -1.37
CA PHE A 52 1.55 -4.80 -1.72
C PHE A 52 1.62 -3.97 -3.00
N GLY A 53 2.70 -3.20 -3.19
CA GLY A 53 2.91 -2.37 -4.39
C GLY A 53 2.89 -3.18 -5.67
N GLY A 54 3.52 -4.37 -5.68
CA GLY A 54 3.45 -5.29 -6.82
C GLY A 54 2.01 -5.72 -7.15
N ARG A 55 1.19 -6.00 -6.13
CA ARG A 55 -0.23 -6.37 -6.32
C ARG A 55 -1.07 -5.19 -6.81
N VAL A 56 -0.87 -4.02 -6.24
CA VAL A 56 -1.58 -2.79 -6.64
C VAL A 56 -1.27 -2.43 -8.08
N GLN A 57 -0.01 -2.55 -8.53
CA GLN A 57 0.37 -2.28 -9.92
C GLN A 57 -0.37 -3.20 -10.89
N THR A 58 -0.40 -4.52 -10.65
CA THR A 58 -1.14 -5.46 -11.49
C THR A 58 -2.62 -5.08 -11.60
N LEU A 59 -3.27 -4.77 -10.47
CA LEU A 59 -4.67 -4.35 -10.46
C LEU A 59 -4.89 -3.02 -11.17
N HIS A 60 -3.91 -2.10 -11.09
CA HIS A 60 -3.97 -0.84 -11.81
C HIS A 60 -3.92 -1.04 -13.31
N ASP A 61 -3.00 -1.87 -13.79
CA ASP A 61 -2.84 -2.16 -15.21
C ASP A 61 -4.11 -2.83 -15.76
N GLU A 62 -4.68 -3.78 -15.02
CA GLU A 62 -5.98 -4.40 -15.34
C GLU A 62 -7.12 -3.38 -15.39
N TRP A 63 -7.19 -2.47 -14.43
CA TRP A 63 -8.21 -1.43 -14.39
C TRP A 63 -8.08 -0.46 -15.57
N ARG A 64 -6.85 -0.03 -15.91
CA ARG A 64 -6.58 0.85 -17.05
C ARG A 64 -7.00 0.20 -18.36
N MET A 65 -6.64 -1.07 -18.59
CA MET A 65 -7.04 -1.79 -19.80
C MET A 65 -8.57 -1.90 -19.98
N ALA A 66 -9.33 -1.85 -18.89
CA ALA A 66 -10.80 -1.94 -18.94
C ALA A 66 -11.52 -0.59 -19.04
N HIS A 67 -10.83 0.53 -18.75
CA HIS A 67 -11.45 1.86 -18.62
C HIS A 67 -10.78 2.97 -19.45
N GLU A 68 -9.65 2.68 -20.10
CA GLU A 68 -8.97 3.54 -21.09
C GLU A 68 -9.06 2.92 -22.49
#